data_AF-H2J870-F1
#
_entry.id   AF-H2J870-F1
#
_cell.length_a   1.000
_cell.length_b   1.000
_cell.length_c   1.000
_cell.angle_alpha   90.00
_cell.angle_beta   90.00
_cell.angle_gamma   90.00
#
_symmetry.space_group_name_H-M   'P 1'
#
loop_
_entity.id
_entity.type
_entity.pdbx_description
1 polymer ?
#
loop_
_entity_poly.entity_id
_entity_poly.type
_entity_poly.pdbx_seq_one_letter_code
_entity_poly.pdbx_strand_id
1 'polypeptide(L)'
;MILYKEILSTLYTFLGKNIVEEEKKVKSEIFDKLTTKDDFYEILEYLKSETFPEEVERKFLSLFIISLFERLRIAADMENEVLIYGNEKINMKNLNLDKSIVEIEPFLYEMIELIEYENLPTEILFGILSNDLAIRIKYFKELIKGSKVMEEKWSENELKGLVNSLTDSTREFLRYMVKVGSSSKDEIIKELNLKDSRSISAFTSAISRNSPHNKEKIIYGEKGKIYLNGKYREILNKILA
;
A
#
# COMPACT_ATOMS: atom_id res chain seq x y z
N MET A 1 -22.26 19.62 -3.59
CA MET A 1 -21.38 19.09 -2.54
C MET A 1 -22.08 19.39 -1.22
N ILE A 2 -22.43 18.36 -0.46
CA ILE A 2 -23.02 18.55 0.87
C ILE A 2 -21.84 18.76 1.81
N LEU A 3 -21.72 19.91 2.47
CA LEU A 3 -20.71 20.12 3.50
C LEU A 3 -21.20 19.49 4.80
N TYR A 4 -20.78 18.26 5.08
CA TYR A 4 -21.15 17.57 6.32
C TYR A 4 -20.67 18.32 7.56
N LYS A 5 -19.58 19.09 7.46
CA LYS A 5 -19.12 20.01 8.51
C LYS A 5 -20.15 21.09 8.81
N GLU A 6 -20.77 21.68 7.80
CA GLU A 6 -21.77 22.75 8.00
C GLU A 6 -23.00 22.19 8.73
N ILE A 7 -23.42 20.97 8.38
CA ILE A 7 -24.51 20.27 9.06
C ILE A 7 -24.15 20.02 10.53
N LEU A 8 -22.97 19.44 10.79
CA LEU A 8 -22.52 19.15 12.15
C LEU A 8 -22.36 20.42 12.99
N SER A 9 -21.78 21.47 12.40
CA SER A 9 -21.60 22.77 13.04
C SER A 9 -22.94 23.44 13.37
N THR A 10 -23.91 23.37 12.45
CA THR A 10 -25.26 23.91 12.68
C THR A 10 -25.99 23.14 13.79
N LEU A 11 -25.92 21.81 13.76
CA LEU A 11 -26.51 20.96 14.80
C LEU A 11 -25.89 21.24 16.18
N TYR A 12 -24.56 21.33 16.25
CA TYR A 12 -23.88 21.64 17.50
C TYR A 12 -24.17 23.05 18.00
N THR A 13 -24.22 24.05 17.12
CA THR A 13 -24.58 25.43 17.49
C THR A 13 -25.99 25.51 18.07
N PHE A 14 -26.93 24.71 17.55
CA PHE A 14 -28.31 24.70 18.02
C PHE A 14 -28.52 23.90 19.31
N LEU A 15 -27.88 22.73 19.42
CA LEU A 15 -28.10 21.79 20.53
C LEU A 15 -27.10 21.98 21.69
N GLY A 16 -25.92 22.55 21.41
CA GLY A 16 -24.81 22.62 22.35
C GLY A 16 -24.47 21.24 22.90
N LYS A 17 -24.32 21.12 24.23
CA LYS A 17 -24.02 19.84 24.89
C LYS A 17 -25.12 18.79 24.73
N ASN A 18 -26.36 19.19 24.51
CA ASN A 18 -27.49 18.25 24.36
C ASN A 18 -27.37 17.42 23.06
N ILE A 19 -26.43 17.76 22.17
CA ILE A 19 -26.14 16.94 20.98
C ILE A 19 -25.75 15.50 21.31
N VAL A 20 -25.22 15.25 22.52
CA VAL A 20 -24.86 13.91 23.00
C VAL A 20 -26.09 13.01 23.13
N GLU A 21 -27.26 13.59 23.46
CA GLU A 21 -28.54 12.88 23.57
C GLU A 21 -29.15 12.57 22.18
N GLU A 22 -28.72 13.30 21.15
CA GLU A 22 -29.19 13.19 19.76
C GLU A 22 -28.27 12.32 18.88
N GLU A 23 -27.54 11.38 19.49
CA GLU A 23 -26.58 10.51 18.80
C GLU A 23 -27.12 9.89 17.51
N LYS A 24 -28.32 9.31 17.56
CA LYS A 24 -28.92 8.64 16.40
C LYS A 24 -29.08 9.58 15.22
N LYS A 25 -29.50 10.82 15.51
CA LYS A 25 -29.70 11.87 14.51
C LYS A 25 -28.37 12.33 13.93
N VAL A 26 -27.38 12.58 14.78
CA VAL A 26 -26.02 12.98 14.36
C VAL A 26 -25.40 11.89 13.48
N LYS A 27 -25.52 10.63 13.92
CA LYS A 27 -25.05 9.47 13.17
C LYS A 27 -25.71 9.38 11.79
N SER A 28 -27.05 9.38 11.74
CA SER A 28 -27.79 9.21 10.49
C SER A 28 -27.63 10.39 9.54
N GLU A 29 -27.49 11.62 10.04
CA GLU A 29 -27.41 12.81 9.20
C GLU A 29 -26.03 13.07 8.62
N ILE A 30 -24.98 12.62 9.31
CA ILE A 30 -23.58 12.93 9.00
C ILE A 30 -22.77 11.64 8.83
N PHE A 31 -22.51 10.92 9.91
CA PHE A 31 -21.49 9.87 9.96
C PHE A 31 -21.82 8.65 9.08
N ASP A 32 -23.10 8.25 8.98
CA ASP A 32 -23.54 7.16 8.09
C ASP A 32 -23.45 7.53 6.60
N LYS A 33 -23.31 8.82 6.27
CA LYS A 33 -23.28 9.34 4.90
C LYS A 33 -21.88 9.70 4.41
N LEU A 34 -20.85 9.60 5.26
CA LEU A 34 -19.46 9.81 4.87
C LEU A 34 -19.00 8.66 3.97
N THR A 35 -18.49 8.96 2.78
CA THR A 35 -18.13 7.91 1.81
C THR A 35 -16.77 8.13 1.15
N THR A 36 -16.41 9.40 0.94
CA THR A 36 -15.19 9.80 0.25
C THR A 36 -14.15 10.26 1.26
N LYS A 37 -12.89 10.23 0.82
CA LYS A 37 -11.75 10.72 1.61
C LYS A 37 -11.96 12.17 2.07
N ASP A 38 -12.45 13.02 1.16
CA ASP A 38 -12.71 14.42 1.42
C ASP A 38 -13.79 14.63 2.50
N ASP A 39 -14.84 13.79 2.52
CA ASP A 39 -15.87 13.85 3.57
C ASP A 39 -15.27 13.65 4.96
N PHE A 40 -14.39 12.65 5.10
CA PHE A 40 -13.73 12.36 6.38
C PHE A 40 -12.72 13.44 6.76
N TYR A 41 -11.96 13.96 5.80
CA TYR A 41 -11.05 15.08 6.02
C TYR A 41 -11.78 16.32 6.53
N GLU A 42 -12.90 16.68 5.90
CA GLU A 42 -13.70 17.85 6.27
C GLU A 42 -14.19 17.78 7.72
N ILE A 43 -14.68 16.60 8.14
CA ILE A 43 -15.12 16.36 9.51
C ILE A 43 -13.94 16.34 10.50
N LEU A 44 -12.84 15.65 10.18
CA LEU A 44 -11.67 15.60 11.06
C LEU A 44 -11.09 17.00 11.32
N GLU A 45 -10.98 17.82 10.27
CA GLU A 45 -10.55 19.22 10.39
C GLU A 45 -11.47 20.03 11.30
N TYR A 46 -12.80 19.87 11.13
CA TYR A 46 -13.76 20.54 12.00
C TYR A 46 -13.58 20.15 13.47
N LEU A 47 -13.53 18.85 13.74
CA LEU A 47 -13.41 18.32 15.08
C LEU A 47 -12.10 18.74 15.78
N LYS A 48 -11.03 18.95 15.01
CA LYS A 48 -9.75 19.50 15.50
C LYS A 48 -9.81 21.00 15.76
N SER A 49 -10.46 21.75 14.87
CA SER A 49 -10.41 23.22 14.88
C SER A 49 -11.24 23.85 15.99
N GLU A 50 -12.27 23.15 16.46
CA GLU A 50 -13.20 23.63 17.48
C GLU A 50 -12.83 23.09 18.86
N THR A 51 -13.16 23.85 19.91
CA THR A 51 -13.01 23.39 21.29
C THR A 51 -14.34 22.88 21.80
N PHE A 52 -14.43 21.56 22.01
CA PHE A 52 -15.63 20.92 22.56
C PHE A 52 -15.47 20.61 24.05
N PRO A 53 -16.57 20.56 24.81
CA PRO A 53 -16.60 19.84 26.07
C PRO A 53 -16.20 18.38 25.86
N GLU A 54 -15.45 17.81 26.80
CA GLU A 54 -14.89 16.44 26.70
C GLU A 54 -15.92 15.37 26.30
N GLU A 55 -17.12 15.42 26.86
CA GLU A 55 -18.20 14.48 26.55
C GLU A 55 -18.65 14.55 25.08
N VAL A 56 -18.72 15.77 24.52
CA VAL A 56 -19.07 16.00 23.12
C VAL A 56 -17.94 15.54 22.20
N GLU A 57 -16.69 15.87 22.55
CA GLU A 57 -15.51 15.43 21.79
C GLU A 57 -15.45 13.91 21.70
N ARG A 58 -15.54 13.22 22.85
CA ARG A 58 -15.57 11.74 22.91
C ARG A 58 -16.69 11.17 22.06
N LYS A 59 -17.86 11.81 22.05
CA LYS A 59 -19.00 11.34 21.28
C LYS A 59 -18.78 11.47 19.78
N PHE A 60 -18.35 12.63 19.31
CA PHE A 60 -18.03 12.84 17.91
C PHE A 60 -16.89 11.93 17.45
N LEU A 61 -15.87 11.77 18.28
CA LEU A 61 -14.75 10.90 17.97
C LEU A 61 -15.19 9.44 17.85
N SER A 62 -16.08 8.97 18.74
CA SER A 62 -16.65 7.62 18.66
C SER A 62 -17.39 7.40 17.35
N LEU A 63 -18.25 8.35 16.95
CA LEU A 63 -19.00 8.27 15.69
C LEU A 63 -18.07 8.34 14.48
N PHE A 64 -17.01 9.15 14.54
CA PHE A 64 -16.00 9.25 13.51
C PHE A 64 -15.24 7.94 13.32
N ILE A 65 -14.76 7.34 14.41
CA ILE A 65 -14.05 6.05 14.41
C ILE A 65 -14.96 4.96 13.85
N ILE A 66 -16.22 4.88 14.29
CA ILE A 66 -17.18 3.90 13.77
C ILE A 66 -17.31 4.03 12.25
N SER A 67 -17.61 5.24 11.76
CA SER A 67 -17.81 5.49 10.33
C SER A 67 -16.55 5.18 9.50
N LEU A 68 -15.38 5.62 9.97
CA LEU A 68 -14.10 5.40 9.29
C LEU A 68 -13.75 3.91 9.19
N PHE A 69 -13.84 3.18 10.30
CA PHE A 69 -13.50 1.76 10.29
C PHE A 69 -14.54 0.92 9.55
N GLU A 70 -15.83 1.27 9.64
CA GLU A 70 -16.87 0.64 8.80
C GLU A 70 -16.56 0.82 7.32
N ARG A 71 -16.08 2.01 6.90
CA ARG A 71 -15.63 2.26 5.53
C ARG A 71 -14.46 1.36 5.12
N LEU A 72 -13.57 1.04 6.06
CA LEU A 72 -12.47 0.09 5.89
C LEU A 72 -12.90 -1.39 6.05
N ARG A 73 -14.20 -1.65 6.22
CA ARG A 73 -14.82 -2.97 6.45
C ARG A 73 -14.38 -3.63 7.78
N ILE A 74 -14.08 -2.82 8.77
CA ILE A 74 -13.72 -3.22 10.14
C ILE A 74 -14.84 -2.75 11.07
N ALA A 75 -15.37 -3.64 11.90
CA ALA A 75 -16.39 -3.24 12.86
C ALA A 75 -15.73 -2.60 14.09
N ALA A 76 -16.33 -1.54 14.62
CA ALA A 76 -15.89 -0.87 15.84
C ALA A 76 -16.93 -1.07 16.95
N ASP A 77 -16.53 -1.73 18.03
CA ASP A 77 -17.33 -1.90 19.24
C ASP A 77 -16.81 -0.94 20.30
N MET A 78 -17.47 0.21 20.40
CA MET A 78 -17.07 1.28 21.32
C MET A 78 -17.38 0.95 22.79
N GLU A 79 -18.35 0.06 23.07
CA GLU A 79 -18.67 -0.36 24.44
C GLU A 79 -17.57 -1.25 25.02
N ASN A 80 -17.03 -2.16 24.21
CA ASN A 80 -15.94 -3.04 24.60
C ASN A 80 -14.55 -2.49 24.23
N GLU A 81 -14.48 -1.30 23.63
CA GLU A 81 -13.25 -0.62 23.17
C GLU A 81 -12.39 -1.51 22.25
N VAL A 82 -13.02 -2.19 21.29
CA VAL A 82 -12.34 -3.12 20.35
C VAL A 82 -12.73 -2.89 18.89
N LEU A 83 -11.74 -3.03 18.01
CA LEU A 83 -11.97 -3.24 16.57
C LEU A 83 -12.12 -4.74 16.31
N ILE A 84 -13.01 -5.11 15.39
CA ILE A 84 -13.40 -6.50 15.13
C ILE A 84 -13.34 -6.77 13.62
N TYR A 85 -12.69 -7.88 13.25
CA TYR A 85 -12.71 -8.43 11.90
C TYR A 85 -12.73 -9.96 11.96
N GLY A 86 -13.80 -10.57 11.44
CA GLY A 86 -14.02 -12.01 11.59
C GLY A 86 -14.09 -12.42 13.06
N ASN A 87 -13.17 -13.30 13.48
CA ASN A 87 -13.04 -13.75 14.88
C ASN A 87 -11.94 -13.00 15.66
N GLU A 88 -11.22 -12.09 15.02
CA GLU A 88 -10.11 -11.36 15.64
C GLU A 88 -10.58 -10.03 16.23
N LYS A 89 -9.91 -9.61 17.30
CA LYS A 89 -10.18 -8.37 18.02
C LYS A 89 -8.91 -7.62 18.36
N ILE A 90 -8.92 -6.30 18.20
CA ILE A 90 -7.82 -5.41 18.58
C ILE A 90 -8.35 -4.41 19.60
N ASN A 91 -7.69 -4.32 20.76
CA ASN A 91 -8.02 -3.30 21.77
C ASN A 91 -7.62 -1.91 21.25
N MET A 92 -8.58 -0.99 21.25
CA MET A 92 -8.44 0.38 20.74
C MET A 92 -7.36 1.19 21.47
N LYS A 93 -7.12 0.93 22.76
CA LYS A 93 -6.07 1.60 23.55
C LYS A 93 -4.67 1.36 23.01
N ASN A 94 -4.45 0.18 22.42
CA ASN A 94 -3.15 -0.12 21.82
C ASN A 94 -2.88 0.66 20.53
N LEU A 95 -3.94 1.18 19.91
CA LEU A 95 -3.88 2.13 18.80
C LEU A 95 -3.99 3.58 19.27
N ASN A 96 -4.00 3.82 20.59
CA ASN A 96 -4.25 5.11 21.24
C ASN A 96 -5.60 5.77 20.89
N LEU A 97 -6.59 5.00 20.41
CA LEU A 97 -7.89 5.55 20.01
C LEU A 97 -8.76 6.03 21.20
N ASP A 98 -8.26 5.90 22.43
CA ASP A 98 -8.85 6.40 23.68
C ASP A 98 -8.37 7.82 24.05
N LYS A 99 -7.47 8.42 23.24
CA LYS A 99 -6.91 9.75 23.48
C LYS A 99 -7.72 10.87 22.82
N SER A 100 -7.33 12.12 23.08
CA SER A 100 -7.95 13.30 22.48
C SER A 100 -7.77 13.32 20.96
N ILE A 101 -8.63 14.05 20.25
CA ILE A 101 -8.58 14.08 18.78
C ILE A 101 -7.24 14.58 18.24
N VAL A 102 -6.63 15.56 18.93
CA VAL A 102 -5.33 16.14 18.58
C VAL A 102 -4.21 15.10 18.67
N GLU A 103 -4.28 14.19 19.63
CA GLU A 103 -3.25 13.16 19.82
C GLU A 103 -3.35 12.04 18.78
N ILE A 104 -4.55 11.75 18.28
CA ILE A 104 -4.78 10.63 17.36
C ILE A 104 -4.92 11.06 15.91
N GLU A 105 -5.06 12.36 15.63
CA GLU A 105 -5.17 12.94 14.29
C GLU A 105 -4.17 12.34 13.29
N PRO A 106 -2.86 12.23 13.58
CA PRO A 106 -1.91 11.68 12.61
C PRO A 106 -2.26 10.25 12.20
N PHE A 107 -2.74 9.43 13.14
CA PHE A 107 -3.17 8.06 12.84
C PHE A 107 -4.47 8.07 12.02
N LEU A 108 -5.43 8.92 12.36
CA LEU A 108 -6.70 9.03 11.63
C LEU A 108 -6.47 9.45 10.17
N TYR A 109 -5.56 10.39 9.90
CA TYR A 109 -5.20 10.76 8.52
C TYR A 109 -4.64 9.58 7.71
N GLU A 110 -3.72 8.81 8.29
CA GLU A 110 -3.19 7.63 7.62
C GLU A 110 -4.29 6.62 7.32
N MET A 111 -5.26 6.44 8.23
CA MET A 111 -6.42 5.57 7.99
C MET A 111 -7.38 6.12 6.91
N ILE A 112 -7.59 7.43 6.86
CA ILE A 112 -8.40 8.10 5.83
C ILE A 112 -7.78 7.91 4.44
N GLU A 113 -6.46 8.02 4.31
CA GLU A 113 -5.77 7.76 3.05
C GLU A 113 -6.03 6.33 2.54
N LEU A 114 -6.24 5.35 3.42
CA LEU A 114 -6.54 3.97 3.03
C LEU A 114 -7.91 3.79 2.38
N ILE A 115 -8.84 4.74 2.51
CA ILE A 115 -10.19 4.65 1.91
C ILE A 115 -10.12 4.54 0.37
N GLU A 116 -9.15 5.20 -0.27
CA GLU A 116 -9.00 5.20 -1.73
C GLU A 116 -8.30 3.94 -2.27
N TYR A 117 -7.75 3.10 -1.40
CA TYR A 117 -7.10 1.86 -1.79
C TYR A 117 -8.12 0.73 -1.92
N GLU A 118 -8.92 0.76 -2.99
CA GLU A 118 -9.98 -0.22 -3.26
C GLU A 118 -9.50 -1.70 -3.19
N ASN A 119 -8.23 -1.93 -3.53
CA ASN A 119 -7.61 -3.24 -3.58
C ASN A 119 -6.92 -3.67 -2.28
N LEU A 120 -6.94 -2.86 -1.22
CA LEU A 120 -6.37 -3.25 0.07
C LEU A 120 -7.26 -4.31 0.73
N PRO A 121 -6.78 -5.56 0.92
CA PRO A 121 -7.57 -6.56 1.62
C PRO A 121 -7.70 -6.17 3.09
N THR A 122 -8.93 -6.08 3.59
CA THR A 122 -9.19 -5.67 4.98
C THR A 122 -8.52 -6.60 5.99
N GLU A 123 -8.41 -7.90 5.71
CA GLU A 123 -7.67 -8.85 6.54
C GLU A 123 -6.21 -8.42 6.74
N ILE A 124 -5.56 -7.95 5.68
CA ILE A 124 -4.17 -7.52 5.73
C ILE A 124 -4.03 -6.23 6.55
N LEU A 125 -4.93 -5.26 6.33
CA LEU A 125 -4.99 -4.04 7.12
C LEU A 125 -5.18 -4.36 8.61
N PHE A 126 -6.17 -5.18 8.94
CA PHE A 126 -6.45 -5.59 10.31
C PHE A 126 -5.26 -6.32 10.94
N GLY A 127 -4.61 -7.19 10.17
CA GLY A 127 -3.39 -7.89 10.57
C GLY A 127 -2.20 -6.97 10.88
N ILE A 128 -2.04 -5.87 10.13
CA ILE A 128 -1.01 -4.85 10.41
C ILE A 128 -1.31 -4.06 11.69
N LEU A 129 -2.59 -3.83 11.98
CA LEU A 129 -3.03 -3.15 13.22
C LEU A 129 -2.93 -4.05 14.46
N SER A 130 -2.64 -5.34 14.29
CA SER A 130 -2.56 -6.30 15.40
C SER A 130 -1.51 -5.91 16.45
N ASN A 131 -1.83 -6.20 17.71
CA ASN A 131 -0.91 -5.99 18.82
C ASN A 131 0.23 -7.02 18.86
N ASP A 132 0.05 -8.15 18.19
CA ASP A 132 1.05 -9.21 18.11
C ASP A 132 2.05 -8.92 16.98
N LEU A 133 3.33 -8.76 17.35
CA LEU A 133 4.41 -8.52 16.40
C LEU A 133 4.56 -9.67 15.38
N ALA A 134 4.36 -10.93 15.78
CA ALA A 134 4.44 -12.07 14.88
C ALA A 134 3.30 -12.04 13.84
N ILE A 135 2.08 -11.65 14.24
CA ILE A 135 0.95 -11.45 13.33
C ILE A 135 1.25 -10.32 12.35
N ARG A 136 1.73 -9.17 12.84
CA ARG A 136 2.13 -8.05 11.98
C ARG A 136 3.20 -8.46 10.97
N ILE A 137 4.23 -9.18 11.41
CA ILE A 137 5.29 -9.68 10.52
C ILE A 137 4.73 -10.68 9.49
N LYS A 138 3.77 -11.53 9.86
CA LYS A 138 3.08 -12.45 8.94
C LYS A 138 2.40 -11.67 7.82
N TYR A 139 1.54 -10.71 8.15
CA TYR A 139 0.81 -9.93 7.15
C TYR A 139 1.71 -9.00 6.35
N PHE A 140 2.76 -8.45 6.95
CA PHE A 140 3.79 -7.72 6.22
C PHE A 140 4.51 -8.61 5.20
N LYS A 141 4.85 -9.86 5.56
CA LYS A 141 5.41 -10.84 4.62
C LYS A 141 4.41 -11.19 3.53
N GLU A 142 3.12 -11.26 3.82
CA GLU A 142 2.07 -11.51 2.82
C GLU A 142 1.92 -10.35 1.84
N LEU A 143 1.99 -9.10 2.29
CA LEU A 143 2.08 -7.92 1.40
C LEU A 143 3.30 -7.96 0.48
N ILE A 144 4.46 -8.33 1.03
CA ILE A 144 5.69 -8.48 0.23
C ILE A 144 5.59 -9.67 -0.74
N LYS A 145 4.95 -10.76 -0.32
CA LYS A 145 4.71 -11.92 -1.19
C LYS A 145 3.71 -11.57 -2.29
N GLY A 146 2.61 -10.89 -2.00
CA GLY A 146 1.64 -10.44 -2.99
C GLY A 146 2.24 -9.51 -4.05
N SER A 147 3.26 -8.72 -3.68
CA SER A 147 3.99 -7.83 -4.61
C SER A 147 5.17 -8.47 -5.35
N LYS A 148 5.69 -9.62 -4.90
CA LYS A 148 6.83 -10.33 -5.55
C LYS A 148 6.48 -11.69 -6.18
N VAL A 149 5.32 -12.29 -5.87
CA VAL A 149 4.97 -13.67 -6.28
C VAL A 149 4.14 -13.74 -7.58
N MET A 150 3.69 -12.61 -8.16
CA MET A 150 3.11 -12.63 -9.51
C MET A 150 4.14 -12.87 -10.63
N GLU A 151 5.43 -12.80 -10.31
CA GLU A 151 6.50 -13.16 -11.24
C GLU A 151 6.88 -14.64 -11.03
N GLU A 152 6.29 -15.53 -11.83
CA GLU A 152 6.66 -16.94 -11.94
C GLU A 152 8.16 -17.09 -12.22
N LYS A 153 8.76 -18.12 -11.63
CA LYS A 153 10.15 -18.48 -11.92
C LYS A 153 10.28 -18.98 -13.36
N TRP A 154 11.44 -18.74 -13.94
CA TRP A 154 11.81 -19.35 -15.20
C TRP A 154 12.28 -20.79 -15.01
N SER A 155 11.78 -21.70 -15.84
CA SER A 155 12.39 -23.01 -16.08
C SER A 155 13.56 -22.91 -17.06
N GLU A 156 14.43 -23.92 -17.06
CA GLU A 156 15.56 -23.98 -18.01
C GLU A 156 15.10 -23.98 -19.47
N ASN A 157 14.01 -24.66 -19.80
CA ASN A 157 13.47 -24.72 -21.16
C ASN A 157 12.90 -23.37 -21.61
N GLU A 158 12.22 -22.64 -20.71
CA GLU A 158 11.74 -21.29 -21.01
C GLU A 158 12.90 -20.31 -21.22
N LEU A 159 13.97 -20.41 -20.41
CA LEU A 159 15.18 -19.60 -20.60
C LEU A 159 15.88 -19.90 -21.93
N LYS A 160 15.94 -21.18 -22.34
CA LYS A 160 16.43 -21.57 -23.68
C LYS A 160 15.59 -20.94 -24.78
N GLY A 161 14.26 -21.02 -24.64
CA GLY A 161 13.31 -20.40 -25.57
C GLY A 161 13.51 -18.89 -25.71
N LEU A 162 13.63 -18.19 -24.58
CA LEU A 162 13.95 -16.76 -24.55
C LEU A 162 15.28 -16.49 -25.24
N VAL A 163 16.37 -17.15 -24.85
CA VAL A 163 17.70 -16.89 -25.42
C VAL A 163 17.70 -17.08 -26.94
N ASN A 164 17.01 -18.11 -27.43
CA ASN A 164 16.90 -18.40 -28.86
C ASN A 164 16.09 -17.34 -29.63
N SER A 165 15.20 -16.58 -28.98
CA SER A 165 14.44 -15.50 -29.62
C SER A 165 15.20 -14.17 -29.66
N LEU A 166 16.34 -14.06 -28.97
CA LEU A 166 17.15 -12.85 -28.92
C LEU A 166 18.09 -12.73 -30.14
N THR A 167 18.25 -11.51 -30.64
CA THR A 167 19.26 -11.19 -31.66
C THR A 167 20.68 -11.43 -31.13
N ASP A 168 21.65 -11.63 -32.03
CA ASP A 168 23.05 -11.90 -31.64
C ASP A 168 23.62 -10.83 -30.70
N SER A 169 23.41 -9.55 -31.00
CA SER A 169 23.85 -8.44 -30.15
C SER A 169 23.17 -8.43 -28.77
N THR A 170 21.90 -8.82 -28.69
CA THR A 170 21.19 -8.93 -27.40
C THR A 170 21.67 -10.14 -26.60
N ARG A 171 22.01 -11.25 -27.27
CA ARG A 171 22.65 -12.42 -26.64
C ARG A 171 24.04 -12.09 -26.14
N GLU A 172 24.82 -11.32 -26.88
CA GLU A 172 26.15 -10.86 -26.48
C GLU A 172 26.07 -9.94 -25.24
N PHE A 173 25.11 -9.01 -25.22
CA PHE A 173 24.80 -8.22 -24.04
C PHE A 173 24.42 -9.10 -22.83
N LEU A 174 23.54 -10.08 -23.03
CA LEU A 174 23.14 -10.99 -21.95
C LEU A 174 24.33 -11.85 -21.47
N ARG A 175 25.20 -12.33 -22.37
CA ARG A 175 26.46 -13.04 -22.02
C ARG A 175 27.36 -12.19 -21.14
N TYR A 176 27.55 -10.92 -21.52
CA TYR A 176 28.33 -9.98 -20.70
C TYR A 176 27.71 -9.83 -19.30
N MET A 177 26.39 -9.63 -19.22
CA MET A 177 25.70 -9.51 -17.93
C MET A 177 25.77 -10.80 -17.08
N VAL A 178 25.75 -11.99 -17.69
CA VAL A 178 26.01 -13.28 -17.01
C VAL A 178 27.42 -13.34 -16.43
N LYS A 179 28.41 -12.82 -17.15
CA LYS A 179 29.79 -12.76 -16.69
C LYS A 179 29.99 -11.80 -15.52
N VAL A 180 29.46 -10.59 -15.58
CA VAL A 180 29.73 -9.54 -14.57
C VAL A 180 28.69 -9.47 -13.44
N GLY A 181 27.48 -9.95 -13.67
CA GLY A 181 26.35 -9.88 -12.72
C GLY A 181 25.71 -8.49 -12.63
N SER A 182 26.52 -7.42 -12.52
CA SER A 182 26.05 -6.03 -12.56
C SER A 182 27.10 -5.11 -13.14
N SER A 183 26.69 -4.07 -13.88
CA SER A 183 27.63 -3.10 -14.46
C SER A 183 26.97 -1.75 -14.70
N SER A 184 27.78 -0.67 -14.71
CA SER A 184 27.31 0.65 -15.10
C SER A 184 27.05 0.72 -16.61
N LYS A 185 26.22 1.68 -17.04
CA LYS A 185 25.97 1.85 -18.48
C LYS A 185 27.25 2.20 -19.26
N ASP A 186 28.14 2.98 -18.67
CA ASP A 186 29.39 3.39 -19.31
C ASP A 186 30.37 2.23 -19.48
N GLU A 187 30.46 1.34 -18.49
CA GLU A 187 31.22 0.09 -18.58
C GLU A 187 30.67 -0.82 -19.69
N ILE A 188 29.35 -1.02 -19.74
CA ILE A 188 28.71 -1.83 -20.78
C ILE A 188 28.98 -1.25 -22.17
N ILE A 189 28.86 0.07 -22.35
CA ILE A 189 29.15 0.75 -23.61
C ILE A 189 30.59 0.46 -24.05
N LYS A 190 31.54 0.58 -23.12
CA LYS A 190 32.96 0.38 -23.39
C LYS A 190 33.28 -1.08 -23.74
N GLU A 191 32.78 -2.02 -22.94
CA GLU A 191 33.10 -3.46 -23.09
C GLU A 191 32.44 -4.08 -24.33
N LEU A 192 31.24 -3.63 -24.69
CA LEU A 192 30.52 -4.12 -25.86
C LEU A 192 30.68 -3.21 -27.10
N ASN A 193 31.57 -2.21 -27.02
CA ASN A 193 31.83 -1.23 -28.07
C ASN A 193 30.54 -0.62 -28.68
N LEU A 194 29.61 -0.22 -27.81
CA LEU A 194 28.31 0.33 -28.22
C LEU A 194 28.43 1.82 -28.55
N LYS A 195 27.56 2.31 -29.43
CA LYS A 195 27.56 3.74 -29.82
C LYS A 195 27.11 4.66 -28.69
N ASP A 196 26.06 4.26 -27.96
CA ASP A 196 25.49 5.03 -26.85
C ASP A 196 24.58 4.15 -25.96
N SER A 197 24.11 4.76 -24.86
CA SER A 197 23.26 4.12 -23.86
C SER A 197 21.86 3.72 -24.35
N ARG A 198 21.42 4.20 -25.53
CA ARG A 198 20.14 3.77 -26.13
C ARG A 198 20.23 2.31 -26.57
N SER A 199 21.42 1.84 -26.93
CA SER A 199 21.66 0.43 -27.26
C SER A 199 21.38 -0.47 -26.05
N ILE A 200 21.83 -0.06 -24.86
CA ILE A 200 21.57 -0.77 -23.60
C ILE A 200 20.06 -0.80 -23.31
N SER A 201 19.38 0.34 -23.41
CA SER A 201 17.93 0.41 -23.24
C SER A 201 17.18 -0.47 -24.26
N ALA A 202 17.67 -0.57 -25.49
CA ALA A 202 17.10 -1.43 -26.51
C ALA A 202 17.29 -2.92 -26.17
N PHE A 203 18.45 -3.32 -25.66
CA PHE A 203 18.71 -4.70 -25.24
C PHE A 203 17.88 -5.10 -24.03
N THR A 204 17.81 -4.27 -22.98
CA THR A 204 16.95 -4.55 -21.81
C THR A 204 15.48 -4.62 -22.23
N SER A 205 15.04 -3.73 -23.11
CA SER A 205 13.69 -3.76 -23.68
C SER A 205 13.45 -5.01 -24.52
N ALA A 206 14.41 -5.46 -25.31
CA ALA A 206 14.28 -6.67 -26.13
C ALA A 206 14.13 -7.92 -25.25
N ILE A 207 14.90 -8.03 -24.17
CA ILE A 207 14.77 -9.13 -23.20
C ILE A 207 13.41 -9.06 -22.50
N SER A 208 12.99 -7.87 -22.07
CA SER A 208 11.69 -7.65 -21.44
C SER A 208 10.52 -7.97 -22.38
N ARG A 209 10.59 -7.61 -23.67
CA ARG A 209 9.53 -7.89 -24.66
C ARG A 209 9.39 -9.37 -24.99
N ASN A 210 10.48 -10.12 -24.91
CA ASN A 210 10.47 -11.57 -25.09
C ASN A 210 10.17 -12.34 -23.79
N SER A 211 9.98 -11.63 -22.68
CA SER A 211 9.63 -12.21 -21.39
C SER A 211 8.11 -12.12 -21.18
N PRO A 212 7.44 -13.21 -20.75
CA PRO A 212 6.05 -13.11 -20.31
C PRO A 212 5.92 -12.10 -19.15
N HIS A 213 4.83 -11.33 -19.14
CA HIS A 213 4.60 -10.28 -18.14
C HIS A 213 4.49 -10.79 -16.70
N ASN A 214 4.19 -12.09 -16.54
CA ASN A 214 4.09 -12.77 -15.25
C ASN A 214 5.36 -13.52 -14.88
N LYS A 215 6.53 -13.27 -15.49
CA LYS A 215 7.80 -13.95 -15.15
C LYS A 215 8.79 -13.02 -14.46
N GLU A 216 9.67 -13.59 -13.64
CA GLU A 216 10.72 -12.80 -12.97
C GLU A 216 11.62 -12.07 -13.97
N LYS A 217 11.90 -10.79 -13.72
CA LYS A 217 12.84 -10.05 -14.57
C LYS A 217 14.23 -10.68 -14.51
N ILE A 218 14.76 -11.04 -15.68
CA ILE A 218 16.13 -11.56 -15.82
C ILE A 218 17.14 -10.43 -15.70
N ILE A 219 16.84 -9.27 -16.29
CA ILE A 219 17.65 -8.06 -16.19
C ILE A 219 16.77 -6.90 -15.71
N TYR A 220 17.32 -6.04 -14.84
CA TYR A 220 16.66 -4.83 -14.37
C TYR A 220 17.67 -3.70 -14.16
N GLY A 221 17.20 -2.46 -14.31
CA GLY A 221 18.00 -1.26 -14.05
C GLY A 221 17.67 -0.66 -12.69
N GLU A 222 18.69 -0.35 -11.89
CA GLU A 222 18.52 0.29 -10.59
C GLU A 222 19.73 1.20 -10.29
N LYS A 223 19.52 2.41 -9.75
CA LYS A 223 20.59 3.32 -9.30
C LYS A 223 21.72 3.52 -10.33
N GLY A 224 21.36 3.70 -11.60
CA GLY A 224 22.31 3.94 -12.70
C GLY A 224 23.08 2.71 -13.19
N LYS A 225 22.80 1.52 -12.64
CA LYS A 225 23.42 0.25 -13.06
C LYS A 225 22.38 -0.71 -13.65
N ILE A 226 22.87 -1.66 -14.43
CA ILE A 226 22.09 -2.81 -14.90
C ILE A 226 22.51 -4.03 -14.09
N TYR A 227 21.53 -4.83 -13.67
CA TYR A 227 21.71 -6.03 -12.87
C TYR A 227 21.11 -7.23 -13.59
N LEU A 228 21.80 -8.36 -13.49
CA LEU A 228 21.27 -9.68 -13.76
C LEU A 228 20.68 -10.26 -12.48
N ASN A 229 19.50 -10.86 -12.57
CA ASN A 229 18.94 -11.65 -11.49
C ASN A 229 19.79 -12.90 -11.25
N GLY A 230 20.52 -12.90 -10.14
CA GLY A 230 21.52 -13.93 -9.82
C GLY A 230 20.97 -15.36 -9.78
N LYS A 231 19.66 -15.54 -9.53
CA LYS A 231 19.00 -16.86 -9.54
C LYS A 231 19.17 -17.61 -10.86
N TYR A 232 19.23 -16.88 -11.98
CA TYR A 232 19.29 -17.46 -13.32
C TYR A 232 20.71 -17.53 -13.88
N ARG A 233 21.72 -17.00 -13.16
CA ARG A 233 23.08 -16.85 -13.68
C ARG A 233 23.71 -18.18 -14.10
N GLU A 234 23.60 -19.21 -13.28
CA GLU A 234 24.18 -20.53 -13.59
C GLU A 234 23.51 -21.19 -14.79
N ILE A 235 22.18 -21.12 -14.88
CA ILE A 235 21.42 -21.71 -15.97
C ILE A 235 21.71 -20.96 -17.27
N LEU A 236 21.68 -19.62 -17.23
CA LEU A 236 22.02 -18.78 -18.38
C LEU A 236 23.47 -18.98 -18.83
N ASN A 237 24.41 -19.17 -17.90
CA ASN A 237 25.80 -19.47 -18.25
C ASN A 237 25.93 -20.80 -19.00
N LYS A 238 25.11 -21.82 -18.68
CA LYS A 238 25.08 -23.08 -19.43
C LYS A 238 24.45 -22.93 -20.83
N ILE A 239 23.40 -22.10 -20.94
CA ILE A 239 22.67 -21.89 -22.20
C ILE A 239 23.47 -21.00 -23.18
N LEU A 240 24.21 -20.02 -22.64
CA LEU A 240 24.94 -19.02 -23.40
C LEU A 240 26.45 -19.29 -23.50
N ALA A 241 26.95 -20.41 -22.97
CA ALA A 241 28.30 -20.89 -23.27
C ALA A 241 28.36 -21.33 -24.74
#